data_AF-A0A2T4S6H3-F1
#
_entry.id   AF-A0A2T4S6H3-F1
#
_cell.length_a   1.000
_cell.length_b   1.000
_cell.length_c   1.000
_cell.angle_alpha   90.00
_cell.angle_beta   90.00
_cell.angle_gamma   90.00
#
_symmetry.space_group_name_H-M   'P 1'
#
loop_
_entity.id
_entity.type
_entity.pdbx_description
1 polymer ?
#
loop_
_entity_poly.entity_id
_entity_poly.type
_entity_poly.pdbx_seq_one_letter_code
_entity_poly.pdbx_strand_id
1 'polypeptide(L)'
;MKRFLQLIIGALVIGVICLGISKWYGSEAHQASGKKLYVYNWGEYIDPELIDKFEKETGIQVIYETFDSNEAMEAKIRNGGTHYD
;
A
#
# COMPACT_ATOMS: atom_id res chain seq x y z
N MET A 1 -47.10 18.71 -17.97
CA MET A 1 -46.53 19.05 -16.65
C MET A 1 -46.28 17.83 -15.77
N LYS A 2 -47.26 16.94 -15.51
CA LYS A 2 -47.08 15.76 -14.64
C LYS A 2 -46.03 14.74 -15.15
N ARG A 3 -46.00 14.44 -16.45
CA ARG A 3 -45.00 13.55 -17.08
C ARG A 3 -43.57 14.11 -17.02
N PHE A 4 -43.44 15.43 -17.12
CA PHE A 4 -42.14 16.11 -17.00
C PHE A 4 -41.62 16.07 -15.56
N LEU A 5 -42.52 16.27 -14.58
CA LEU A 5 -42.19 16.16 -13.15
C LEU A 5 -41.80 14.72 -12.74
N GLN A 6 -42.45 13.70 -13.33
CA GLN A 6 -42.11 12.29 -13.10
C GLN A 6 -40.71 11.92 -13.60
N LEU A 7 -40.25 12.51 -14.71
CA LEU A 7 -38.91 12.28 -15.24
C LEU A 7 -37.82 12.91 -14.36
N ILE A 8 -38.09 14.09 -13.78
CA ILE A 8 -37.16 14.77 -12.87
C ILE A 8 -37.01 13.99 -11.56
N ILE A 9 -38.13 13.50 -11.00
CA ILE A 9 -38.10 12.69 -9.76
C ILE A 9 -37.39 11.36 -10.01
N GLY A 10 -37.61 10.70 -11.16
CA GLY A 10 -36.91 9.48 -11.53
C GLY A 10 -35.40 9.66 -11.64
N ALA A 11 -34.94 10.75 -12.26
CA ALA A 11 -33.52 11.07 -12.37
C ALA A 11 -32.86 11.33 -11.00
N LEU A 12 -33.58 12.00 -10.09
CA LEU A 12 -33.11 12.25 -8.72
C LEU A 12 -32.96 10.96 -7.91
N VAL A 13 -33.91 10.03 -8.02
CA VAL A 13 -33.86 8.73 -7.32
C VAL A 13 -32.69 7.88 -7.84
N ILE A 14 -32.45 7.86 -9.15
CA ILE A 14 -31.31 7.15 -9.73
C ILE A 14 -29.99 7.77 -9.27
N GLY A 15 -29.90 9.10 -9.20
CA GLY A 15 -28.73 9.79 -8.66
C GLY A 15 -28.42 9.42 -7.20
N VAL A 16 -29.45 9.36 -6.34
CA VAL A 16 -29.29 8.96 -4.94
C VAL A 16 -28.88 7.49 -4.79
N ILE A 17 -29.41 6.60 -5.63
CA ILE A 17 -29.03 5.18 -5.64
C ILE A 17 -27.57 5.01 -6.07
N CYS A 18 -27.12 5.74 -7.11
CA CYS A 18 -25.71 5.73 -7.54
C CYS A 18 -24.76 6.23 -6.44
N LEU A 19 -25.17 7.25 -5.67
CA LEU A 19 -24.40 7.75 -4.52
C LEU A 19 -24.39 6.78 -3.33
N GLY A 20 -25.46 6.00 -3.14
CA GLY A 20 -25.54 4.95 -2.12
C GLY A 20 -24.64 3.75 -2.43
N ILE A 21 -24.63 3.31 -3.70
CA ILE A 21 -23.83 2.16 -4.16
C ILE A 21 -22.33 2.47 -4.12
N SER A 22 -21.92 3.71 -4.41
CA SER A 22 -20.51 4.12 -4.34
C SER A 22 -19.94 4.11 -2.92
N LYS A 23 -20.77 4.30 -1.88
CA LYS A 23 -20.36 4.08 -0.48
C LYS A 23 -20.26 2.61 -0.09
N TRP A 24 -20.93 1.72 -0.82
CA TRP A 24 -20.91 0.27 -0.57
C TRP A 24 -19.76 -0.44 -1.30
N TYR A 25 -19.32 0.11 -2.44
CA TYR A 25 -18.11 -0.32 -3.15
C TYR A 25 -16.82 0.35 -2.66
N GLY A 26 -16.90 1.26 -1.69
CA GLY A 26 -15.77 1.75 -0.91
C GLY A 26 -15.26 0.68 0.05
N SER A 27 -15.03 -0.54 -0.45
CA SER A 27 -14.26 -1.57 0.23
C SER A 27 -12.92 -0.96 0.57
N GLU A 28 -12.49 -1.17 1.82
CA GLU A 28 -11.23 -0.75 2.38
C GLU A 28 -10.07 -1.02 1.40
N ALA A 29 -9.78 -0.04 0.55
CA ALA A 29 -8.43 0.11 0.06
C ALA A 29 -7.64 0.47 1.31
N HIS A 30 -7.07 -0.56 1.96
CA HIS A 30 -5.85 -0.39 2.72
C HIS A 30 -4.93 0.38 1.79
N GLN A 31 -4.92 1.70 1.92
CA GLN A 31 -3.84 2.49 1.39
C GLN A 31 -2.64 1.96 2.17
N ALA A 32 -1.90 1.06 1.53
CA ALA A 32 -0.47 0.96 1.73
C ALA A 32 0.03 2.39 1.54
N SER A 33 -0.02 3.16 2.62
CA SER A 33 0.62 4.46 2.73
C SER A 33 2.01 4.16 2.21
N GLY A 34 2.41 4.73 1.06
CA GLY A 34 3.58 4.31 0.26
C GLY A 34 4.95 4.48 0.93
N LYS A 35 5.00 4.24 2.24
CA LYS A 35 6.13 4.07 3.12
C LYS A 35 6.82 2.79 2.73
N LYS A 36 8.12 2.96 2.48
CA LYS A 36 9.05 1.88 2.22
C LYS A 36 9.98 1.80 3.43
N LEU A 37 10.31 0.58 3.83
CA LEU A 37 11.33 0.27 4.81
C LEU A 37 12.52 -0.34 4.07
N TYR A 38 13.69 0.29 4.13
CA TYR A 38 14.91 -0.18 3.47
C TYR A 38 15.78 -0.94 4.47
N VAL A 39 15.84 -2.25 4.32
CA VAL A 39 16.57 -3.15 5.24
C VAL A 39 17.83 -3.68 4.57
N TYR A 40 18.95 -3.62 5.28
CA TYR A 40 20.20 -4.23 4.87
C TYR A 40 20.65 -5.24 5.93
N ASN A 41 20.66 -6.53 5.58
CA ASN A 41 20.90 -7.62 6.53
C ASN A 41 21.80 -8.71 5.95
N TRP A 42 22.20 -9.68 6.77
CA TRP A 42 22.84 -10.90 6.30
C TRP A 42 21.92 -11.74 5.42
N GLY A 43 22.50 -12.44 4.45
CA GLY A 43 21.79 -13.44 3.65
C GLY A 43 21.26 -14.59 4.52
N GLU A 44 20.08 -15.12 4.14
CA GLU A 44 19.43 -16.28 4.79
C GLU A 44 19.16 -16.12 6.30
N TYR A 45 19.14 -14.88 6.80
CA TYR A 45 19.00 -14.57 8.22
C TYR A 45 17.57 -14.24 8.65
N ILE A 46 16.64 -14.14 7.69
CA ILE A 46 15.21 -13.97 7.93
C ILE A 46 14.43 -14.92 7.02
N ASP A 47 13.30 -15.41 7.53
CA ASP A 47 12.33 -16.13 6.72
C ASP A 47 11.56 -15.13 5.83
N PRO A 48 11.56 -15.29 4.50
CA PRO A 48 10.80 -14.45 3.58
C PRO A 48 9.30 -14.36 3.93
N GLU A 49 8.71 -15.42 4.48
CA GLU A 49 7.29 -15.40 4.87
C GLU A 49 6.99 -14.37 5.97
N LEU A 50 7.98 -14.05 6.81
CA LEU A 50 7.83 -13.01 7.84
C LEU A 50 7.82 -11.61 7.22
N ILE A 51 8.55 -11.39 6.13
CA ILE A 51 8.52 -10.14 5.38
C ILE A 51 7.13 -9.97 4.77
N ASP A 52 6.63 -10.98 4.06
CA ASP A 52 5.29 -10.96 3.44
C ASP A 52 4.19 -10.71 4.47
N LYS A 53 4.28 -11.36 5.64
CA LYS A 53 3.35 -11.16 6.74
C LYS A 53 3.43 -9.72 7.28
N PHE A 54 4.63 -9.18 7.47
CA PHE A 54 4.82 -7.80 7.92
C PHE A 54 4.23 -6.80 6.91
N GLU A 55 4.50 -6.97 5.62
CA GLU A 55 3.94 -6.10 4.57
C GLU A 55 2.41 -6.14 4.57
N LYS A 56 1.83 -7.33 4.73
CA LYS A 56 0.38 -7.52 4.78
C LYS A 56 -0.26 -6.89 6.02
N GLU A 57 0.37 -7.03 7.18
CA GLU A 57 -0.15 -6.50 8.46
C GLU A 57 -0.05 -4.98 8.56
N THR A 58 1.01 -4.40 7.98
CA THR A 58 1.33 -2.98 8.15
C THR A 58 1.02 -2.12 6.93
N GLY A 59 0.95 -2.74 5.75
CA GLY A 59 0.90 -2.04 4.46
C GLY A 59 2.21 -1.32 4.11
N ILE A 60 3.32 -1.58 4.80
CA ILE A 60 4.64 -1.01 4.52
C ILE A 60 5.37 -1.96 3.57
N GLN A 61 5.90 -1.42 2.47
CA GLN A 61 6.73 -2.21 1.56
C GLN A 61 8.15 -2.33 2.10
N VAL A 62 8.72 -3.52 2.14
CA VAL A 62 10.09 -3.79 2.56
C VAL A 62 10.98 -3.92 1.33
N ILE A 63 11.99 -3.06 1.25
CA ILE A 63 13.07 -3.15 0.27
C ILE A 63 14.23 -3.84 0.98
N TYR A 64 14.40 -5.13 0.70
CA TYR A 64 15.38 -5.97 1.39
C TYR A 64 16.63 -6.17 0.53
N GLU A 65 17.79 -5.86 1.10
CA GLU A 65 19.08 -6.14 0.50
C GLU A 65 19.97 -6.95 1.45
N THR A 66 20.80 -7.83 0.89
CA THR A 66 21.68 -8.70 1.66
C THR A 66 23.17 -8.40 1.47
N PHE A 67 23.97 -8.66 2.49
CA PHE A 67 25.43 -8.70 2.42
C PHE A 67 26.00 -10.03 2.94
N ASP A 68 27.25 -10.31 2.56
CA ASP A 68 27.97 -11.57 2.83
C ASP A 68 29.20 -11.40 3.74
N SER A 69 29.53 -10.15 4.11
CA SER A 69 30.68 -9.80 4.95
C SER A 69 30.49 -8.45 5.62
N ASN A 70 31.14 -8.26 6.78
CA ASN A 70 31.12 -6.98 7.47
C ASN A 70 31.82 -5.89 6.66
N GLU A 71 32.87 -6.26 5.92
CA GLU A 71 33.63 -5.36 5.07
C GLU A 71 32.78 -4.83 3.91
N ALA A 72 31.98 -5.69 3.27
CA ALA A 72 31.03 -5.27 2.22
C ALA A 72 29.92 -4.38 2.79
N MET A 73 29.40 -4.71 3.97
CA MET A 73 28.41 -3.89 4.67
C MET A 73 28.97 -2.49 4.97
N GLU A 74 30.13 -2.42 5.60
CA GLU A 74 30.78 -1.18 6.02
C GLU A 74 31.14 -0.30 4.81
N ALA A 75 31.70 -0.90 3.75
CA ALA A 75 32.02 -0.18 2.53
C ALA A 75 30.79 0.51 1.93
N LYS A 76 29.64 -0.18 1.91
CA LYS A 76 28.40 0.35 1.35
C LYS A 76 27.84 1.51 2.16
N ILE A 77 27.78 1.36 3.49
CA ILE A 77 27.31 2.43 4.39
C ILE A 77 28.23 3.66 4.31
N ARG A 78 29.56 3.45 4.28
CA ARG A 78 30.55 4.52 4.26
C ARG A 78 30.60 5.29 2.93
N ASN A 79 30.41 4.59 1.80
CA ASN A 79 30.37 5.23 0.49
C ASN A 79 29.15 6.16 0.33
N GLY A 80 28.13 6.01 1.19
CA GLY A 80 26.94 6.83 1.19
C GLY A 80 26.06 6.58 -0.05
N GLY A 81 25.01 7.39 -0.20
CA GLY A 81 24.08 7.28 -1.33
C GLY A 81 23.03 6.17 -1.20
N THR A 82 23.18 5.26 -0.24
CA THR A 82 22.15 4.28 0.15
C THR A 82 21.49 4.72 1.45
N HIS A 83 20.16 4.86 1.43
CA HIS A 83 19.35 5.13 2.61
C HIS A 83 18.78 3.78 3.09
N TYR A 84 19.31 3.30 4.21
CA TYR A 84 18.75 2.17 4.95
C TYR A 84 18.17 2.73 6.25
N ASP A 85 17.06 2.17 6.70
CA ASP A 85 16.33 2.58 7.90
C ASP A 85 16.85 1.89 9.17
#